data_AF-A0A2E5BN62-F1
#
_entry.id   AF-A0A2E5BN62-F1
#
_cell.length_a   1.000
_cell.length_b   1.000
_cell.length_c   1.000
_cell.angle_alpha   90.00
_cell.angle_beta   90.00
_cell.angle_gamma   90.00
#
_symmetry.space_group_name_H-M   'P 1'
#
loop_
_entity.id
_entity.type
_entity.pdbx_description
1 polymer ?
#
loop_
_entity_poly.entity_id
_entity_poly.type
_entity_poly.pdbx_seq_one_letter_code
_entity_poly.pdbx_strand_id
1 'polypeptide(L)'
;MLYNSLSALVKFAIASVAIGTALSALDITAAEILTDMGITPDRVLSLFSNALDWALPHFLLGAMILVPIWLIVFLLKPPGFGK
;
A
#
# COMPACT_ATOMS: atom_id res chain seq x y z
N MET A 1 17.46 -2.50 -9.88
CA MET A 1 17.05 -2.72 -8.47
C MET A 1 15.55 -2.53 -8.26
N LEU A 2 14.97 -1.37 -8.59
CA LEU A 2 13.52 -1.09 -8.41
C LEU A 2 12.56 -2.10 -9.06
N TYR A 3 12.87 -2.53 -10.29
CA TYR A 3 12.07 -3.54 -11.01
C TYR A 3 12.05 -4.90 -10.29
N ASN A 4 13.16 -5.29 -9.66
CA ASN A 4 13.25 -6.55 -8.93
C ASN A 4 12.46 -6.48 -7.61
N SER A 5 12.49 -5.32 -6.93
CA SER A 5 11.67 -5.07 -5.74
C SER A 5 10.17 -5.05 -6.04
N LEU A 6 9.76 -4.43 -7.15
CA LEU A 6 8.37 -4.42 -7.58
C LEU A 6 7.89 -5.83 -7.97
N SER A 7 8.71 -6.58 -8.70
CA SER A 7 8.43 -7.99 -9.01
C SER A 7 8.31 -8.84 -7.75
N ALA A 8 9.17 -8.61 -6.76
CA ALA A 8 9.07 -9.29 -5.47
C ALA A 8 7.75 -8.95 -4.76
N LEU A 9 7.37 -7.67 -4.67
CA LEU A 9 6.10 -7.27 -4.06
C LEU A 9 4.90 -7.94 -4.73
N VAL A 10 4.87 -7.97 -6.07
CA VAL A 10 3.78 -8.62 -6.83
C VAL A 10 3.74 -10.11 -6.53
N LYS A 11 4.90 -10.79 -6.50
CA LYS A 11 4.98 -12.22 -6.15
C LYS A 11 4.50 -12.47 -4.71
N PHE A 12 4.88 -11.62 -3.76
CA PHE A 12 4.42 -11.70 -2.38
C PHE A 12 2.90 -11.50 -2.28
N ALA A 13 2.34 -10.52 -3.00
CA ALA A 13 0.91 -10.29 -3.02
C ALA A 13 0.16 -11.52 -3.56
N ILE A 14 0.61 -12.07 -4.69
CA ILE A 14 0.00 -13.28 -5.29
C ILE A 14 0.12 -14.47 -4.34
N ALA A 15 1.31 -14.69 -3.75
CA ALA A 15 1.53 -15.78 -2.80
C ALA A 15 0.65 -15.63 -1.55
N SER A 16 0.49 -14.42 -1.02
CA SER A 16 -0.37 -14.14 0.12
C SER A 16 -1.83 -14.45 -0.19
N VAL A 17 -2.32 -14.08 -1.38
CA VAL A 17 -3.68 -14.43 -1.81
C VAL A 17 -3.84 -15.93 -1.96
N ALA A 18 -2.87 -16.60 -2.62
CA ALA A 18 -2.89 -18.05 -2.78
C ALA A 18 -2.94 -18.78 -1.43
N ILE A 19 -2.10 -18.37 -0.47
CA ILE A 19 -2.09 -18.93 0.89
C ILE A 19 -3.42 -18.65 1.60
N GLY A 20 -3.95 -17.43 1.53
CA GLY A 20 -5.24 -17.09 2.11
C GLY A 20 -6.38 -17.92 1.54
N THR A 21 -6.41 -18.14 0.22
CA THR A 21 -7.40 -19.02 -0.42
C THR A 21 -7.24 -20.48 -0.01
N ALA A 22 -6.00 -20.96 0.14
CA ALA A 22 -5.74 -22.32 0.63
C ALA A 22 -6.19 -22.50 2.08
N LEU A 23 -5.93 -21.52 2.96
CA LEU A 23 -6.42 -21.54 4.35
C LEU A 23 -7.95 -21.47 4.41
N SER A 24 -8.57 -20.63 3.59
CA SER A 24 -10.03 -20.55 3.51
C SER A 24 -10.66 -21.85 3.03
N ALA A 25 -9.97 -22.65 2.21
CA ALA A 25 -10.42 -23.98 1.80
C ALA A 25 -10.34 -25.03 2.91
N LEU A 26 -9.62 -24.73 4.00
CA LEU A 26 -9.53 -25.56 5.22
C LEU A 26 -10.49 -25.07 6.32
N ASP A 27 -11.49 -24.26 5.97
CA ASP A 27 -12.39 -23.57 6.90
C ASP A 27 -11.66 -22.65 7.90
N ILE A 28 -10.43 -22.22 7.59
CA ILE A 28 -9.69 -21.24 8.39
C ILE A 28 -9.92 -19.86 7.78
N THR A 29 -10.82 -19.09 8.39
CA THR A 29 -11.12 -17.74 7.91
C THR A 29 -10.33 -16.67 8.67
N ALA A 30 -9.99 -15.58 7.97
CA ALA A 30 -9.35 -14.44 8.62
C ALA A 30 -10.25 -13.82 9.71
N ALA A 31 -11.57 -13.85 9.52
CA ALA A 31 -12.52 -13.28 10.48
C ALA A 31 -12.52 -14.03 11.82
N GLU A 32 -12.46 -15.36 11.79
CA GLU A 32 -12.35 -16.18 13.01
C GLU A 32 -11.03 -15.93 13.73
N ILE A 33 -9.90 -15.94 13.00
CA ILE A 33 -8.58 -15.65 13.59
C ILE A 33 -8.58 -14.28 14.27
N LEU A 34 -9.15 -13.26 13.61
CA LEU A 34 -9.23 -11.91 14.16
C LEU A 34 -10.15 -11.85 15.38
N THR A 35 -11.27 -12.58 15.35
CA THR A 35 -12.21 -12.67 16.49
C THR A 35 -11.56 -13.35 17.69
N ASP A 36 -10.82 -14.44 17.48
CA ASP A 36 -10.04 -15.13 18.52
C ASP A 36 -8.95 -14.23 19.14
N MET A 37 -8.40 -13.31 18.34
CA MET A 37 -7.48 -12.28 18.80
C MET A 37 -8.17 -11.11 19.52
N GLY A 38 -9.50 -11.14 19.67
CA GLY A 38 -10.28 -10.05 20.25
C GLY A 38 -10.38 -8.81 19.36
N ILE A 39 -10.07 -8.95 18.07
CA ILE A 39 -10.16 -7.89 17.06
C ILE A 39 -11.50 -8.05 16.33
N THR A 40 -12.45 -7.17 16.67
CA THR A 40 -13.73 -7.14 15.97
C THR A 40 -13.61 -6.49 14.59
N PRO A 41 -14.50 -6.85 13.63
CA PRO A 41 -14.53 -6.23 12.30
C PRO A 41 -14.60 -4.69 12.34
N ASP A 42 -15.40 -4.14 13.26
CA ASP A 42 -15.50 -2.68 13.49
C ASP A 42 -14.15 -2.08 13.90
N ARG A 43 -13.36 -2.82 14.67
CA ARG A 43 -12.04 -2.38 15.10
C ARG A 43 -11.06 -2.34 13.94
N VAL A 44 -11.08 -3.32 13.05
CA VAL A 44 -10.24 -3.30 11.83
C VAL A 44 -10.57 -2.09 10.96
N LEU A 45 -11.86 -1.80 10.77
CA LEU A 45 -12.28 -0.66 9.97
C LEU A 45 -11.86 0.67 10.62
N SER A 46 -11.98 0.77 11.95
CA SER A 46 -11.51 1.94 12.71
C SER A 46 -9.99 2.13 12.63
N LEU A 47 -9.22 1.05 12.60
CA LEU A 47 -7.76 1.12 12.46
C LEU A 47 -7.38 1.63 11.07
N PHE A 48 -8.10 1.19 10.02
CA PHE A 48 -7.90 1.68 8.67
C PHE A 48 -8.25 3.17 8.55
N SER A 49 -9.41 3.59 9.07
CA SER A 49 -9.79 5.01 9.04
C SER A 49 -8.79 5.87 9.81
N ASN A 50 -8.41 5.46 11.03
CA ASN A 50 -7.41 6.18 11.81
C ASN A 50 -6.05 6.25 11.10
N ALA A 51 -5.65 5.18 10.41
CA ALA A 51 -4.43 5.17 9.62
C ALA A 51 -4.51 6.14 8.44
N LEU A 52 -5.66 6.24 7.76
CA LEU A 52 -5.89 7.22 6.70
C LEU A 52 -5.94 8.65 7.25
N ASP A 53 -6.66 8.89 8.34
CA ASP A 53 -6.78 10.20 8.97
C ASP A 53 -5.43 10.74 9.44
N TRP A 54 -4.53 9.84 9.88
CA TRP A 54 -3.14 10.19 10.11
C TRP A 54 -2.37 10.37 8.81
N ALA A 55 -2.39 9.42 7.88
CA ALA A 55 -1.52 9.44 6.71
C ALA A 55 -1.85 10.58 5.72
N LEU A 56 -3.12 10.87 5.49
CA LEU A 56 -3.60 11.81 4.48
C LEU A 56 -3.07 13.24 4.68
N PRO A 57 -3.22 13.91 5.84
CA PRO A 57 -2.68 15.25 6.04
C PRO A 57 -1.15 15.28 5.94
N HIS A 58 -0.45 14.27 6.45
CA HIS A 58 1.02 14.20 6.37
C HIS A 58 1.51 14.00 4.93
N PHE A 59 0.81 13.16 4.16
CA PHE A 59 1.08 12.97 2.74
C PHE A 59 0.85 14.27 1.96
N LEU A 60 -0.27 14.96 2.21
CA LEU A 60 -0.58 16.24 1.56
C LEU A 60 0.46 17.31 1.87
N LEU A 61 0.94 17.41 3.12
CA LEU A 61 2.03 18.30 3.49
C LEU A 61 3.30 18.02 2.68
N GLY A 62 3.69 16.75 2.55
CA GLY A 62 4.83 16.34 1.73
C GLY A 62 4.61 16.65 0.25
N ALA A 63 3.42 16.34 -0.28
CA ALA A 63 3.05 16.58 -1.67
C ALA A 63 3.06 18.07 -2.03
N MET A 64 2.65 18.95 -1.11
CA MET A 64 2.65 20.41 -1.30
C MET A 64 4.05 20.96 -1.59
N ILE A 65 5.11 20.28 -1.12
CA ILE A 65 6.50 20.64 -1.40
C ILE A 65 7.05 19.83 -2.58
N LEU A 66 6.82 18.52 -2.59
CA LEU A 66 7.43 17.61 -3.56
C LEU A 66 6.87 17.82 -4.98
N VAL A 67 5.56 18.05 -5.13
CA VAL A 67 4.91 18.21 -6.44
C VAL A 67 5.40 19.46 -7.17
N PRO A 68 5.47 20.67 -6.57
CA PRO A 68 6.03 21.84 -7.23
C PRO A 68 7.50 21.67 -7.63
N ILE A 69 8.32 21.07 -6.75
CA ILE A 69 9.74 20.83 -7.06
C ILE A 69 9.85 19.89 -8.26
N TRP A 70 9.11 18.78 -8.24
CA TRP A 70 9.09 17.84 -9.35
C TRP A 70 8.61 18.49 -10.64
N LEU A 71 7.58 19.35 -10.58
CA LEU A 71 7.06 20.08 -11.73
C LEU A 71 8.10 21.02 -12.33
N ILE A 72 8.80 21.79 -11.50
CA ILE A 72 9.89 22.67 -11.96
C ILE A 72 11.01 21.85 -12.59
N VAL A 73 11.46 20.77 -11.93
CA VAL A 73 12.49 19.89 -12.49
C VAL A 73 12.03 19.25 -13.79
N PHE A 74 10.77 18.84 -13.88
CA PHE A 74 10.20 18.24 -15.08
C PHE A 74 10.13 19.25 -16.25
N LEU A 75 9.71 20.49 -15.98
CA LEU A 75 9.63 21.56 -16.97
C LEU A 75 11.02 22.06 -17.40
N LEU A 76 11.95 22.16 -16.45
CA LEU A 76 13.32 22.61 -16.71
C LEU A 76 14.23 21.50 -17.25
N LYS A 77 13.85 20.24 -17.12
CA LYS A 77 14.56 19.14 -17.76
C LYS A 77 14.34 19.32 -19.27
N PRO A 78 15.34 19.81 -20.02
CA PRO A 78 15.16 19.95 -21.45
C PRO A 78 14.80 18.56 -21.99
N PRO A 79 13.83 18.45 -22.92
CA PRO A 79 13.55 17.19 -23.57
C PRO A 79 14.90 16.71 -24.13
N GLY A 80 15.39 15.59 -23.61
CA GLY A 80 16.58 14.95 -24.14
C GLY A 80 16.28 14.51 -25.56
N PHE A 81 16.43 15.40 -26.53
CA PHE A 81 16.61 15.06 -27.93
C PHE A 81 17.99 14.40 -28.01
N GLY A 82 18.02 13.09 -27.78
CA GLY A 82 19.28 12.39 -27.56
C GLY A 82 19.16 10.87 -27.55
N LYS A 83 18.71 10.34 -28.70
CA LYS A 83 18.70 8.92 -29.17
C LYS A 83 17.67 7.98 -28.57
#